data_AF-A0A852JHI4-F1
#
_entry.id   AF-A0A852JHI4-F1
#
_cell.length_a   1.000
_cell.length_b   1.000
_cell.length_c   1.000
_cell.angle_alpha   90.00
_cell.angle_beta   90.00
_cell.angle_gamma   90.00
#
_symmetry.space_group_name_H-M   'P 1'
#
loop_
_entity.id
_entity.type
_entity.pdbx_description
1 polymer ?
#
loop_
_entity_poly.entity_id
_entity_poly.type
_entity_poly.pdbx_seq_one_letter_code
_entity_poly.pdbx_strand_id
1 'polypeptide(L)'
;GDYQDGDKIGFSMYLGEYFSLRLSLDGVVMQEEKRVSVPFASNGIFIEKEAGYYKISSDEHGFVVKTDADGNIQILLQEKHYNKTCGLCGNFNKFLEDDFRTREGKVTTN
;
A
#
# COMPACT_ATOMS: atom_id res chain seq x y z
N GLY A 1 -2.92 -3.97 5.83
CA GLY A 1 -2.08 -4.24 7.01
C GLY A 1 -2.55 -5.56 7.54
N ASP A 2 -1.63 -6.48 7.72
CA ASP A 2 -1.92 -7.89 8.00
C ASP A 2 -1.62 -8.10 9.49
N TYR A 3 -2.55 -8.75 10.20
CA TYR A 3 -2.51 -8.87 11.65
C TYR A 3 -2.67 -10.33 12.09
N GLN A 4 -1.96 -10.71 13.14
CA GLN A 4 -2.08 -12.00 13.83
C GLN A 4 -2.12 -11.72 15.34
N ASP A 5 -3.14 -12.24 16.03
CA ASP A 5 -3.33 -12.06 17.48
C ASP A 5 -3.33 -10.59 17.97
N GLY A 6 -3.73 -9.67 17.09
CA GLY A 6 -3.76 -8.23 17.35
C GLY A 6 -2.47 -7.50 16.98
N ASP A 7 -1.38 -8.23 16.74
CA ASP A 7 -0.10 -7.67 16.32
C ASP A 7 -0.02 -7.55 14.80
N LYS A 8 0.57 -6.45 14.34
CA LYS A 8 0.83 -6.24 12.92
C LYS A 8 1.99 -7.13 12.50
N ILE A 9 1.78 -7.97 11.48
CA ILE A 9 2.80 -8.87 10.94
C ILE A 9 3.29 -8.46 9.55
N GLY A 10 2.60 -7.53 8.88
CA GLY A 10 2.99 -7.06 7.56
C GLY A 10 1.91 -6.28 6.83
N PHE A 11 1.95 -6.32 5.50
CA PHE A 11 0.84 -5.92 4.66
C PHE A 11 0.82 -6.69 3.33
N SER A 12 -0.39 -6.86 2.83
CA SER A 12 -0.66 -7.33 1.48
C SER A 12 -1.00 -6.15 0.55
N MET A 13 -0.47 -6.19 -0.67
CA MET A 13 -0.78 -5.27 -1.76
C MET A 13 -1.36 -6.04 -2.94
N TYR A 14 -2.42 -5.51 -3.52
CA TYR A 14 -3.12 -6.09 -4.66
C TYR A 14 -3.27 -5.05 -5.75
N LEU A 15 -3.02 -5.45 -7.00
CA LEU A 15 -3.28 -4.63 -8.18
C LEU A 15 -4.23 -5.40 -9.10
N GLY A 16 -5.53 -5.23 -8.84
CA GLY A 16 -6.57 -6.03 -9.47
C GLY A 16 -6.33 -7.52 -9.22
N GLU A 17 -6.54 -8.32 -10.26
CA GLU A 17 -6.25 -9.77 -10.26
C GLU A 17 -4.85 -10.09 -10.82
N TYR A 18 -4.09 -9.06 -11.24
CA TYR A 18 -2.86 -9.23 -12.01
C TYR A 18 -1.60 -9.42 -11.15
N PHE A 19 -1.63 -8.89 -9.92
CA PHE A 19 -0.46 -8.88 -9.07
C PHE A 19 -0.87 -8.88 -7.60
N SER A 20 -0.26 -9.78 -6.83
CA SER A 20 -0.37 -9.82 -5.38
C SER A 20 1.01 -9.91 -4.75
N LEU A 21 1.21 -9.15 -3.68
CA LEU A 21 2.44 -9.10 -2.92
C LEU A 21 2.11 -9.13 -1.43
N ARG A 22 2.85 -9.92 -0.66
CA ARG A 22 2.85 -9.85 0.80
C ARG A 22 4.24 -9.47 1.29
N LEU A 23 4.31 -8.43 2.10
CA LEU A 23 5.51 -8.04 2.81
C LEU A 23 5.30 -8.28 4.30
N SER A 24 6.15 -9.11 4.90
CA SER A 24 6.16 -9.37 6.34
C SER A 24 7.16 -8.44 7.04
N LEU A 25 6.91 -8.08 8.30
CA LEU A 25 7.79 -7.17 9.07
C LEU A 25 9.18 -7.77 9.34
N ASP A 26 9.32 -9.09 9.30
CA ASP A 26 10.60 -9.80 9.33
C ASP A 26 11.40 -9.66 8.02
N GLY A 27 10.84 -8.97 7.04
CA GLY A 27 11.46 -8.67 5.76
C GLY A 27 11.26 -9.73 4.68
N VAL A 28 10.44 -10.76 4.93
CA VAL A 28 10.06 -11.75 3.92
C VAL A 28 9.10 -11.12 2.90
N VAL A 29 9.44 -11.27 1.62
CA VAL A 29 8.64 -10.80 0.48
C VAL A 29 8.12 -12.00 -0.29
N MET A 30 6.80 -12.07 -0.46
CA MET A 30 6.11 -13.10 -1.23
C MET A 30 5.38 -12.45 -2.40
N GLN A 31 5.68 -12.85 -3.63
CA GLN A 31 4.84 -12.58 -4.80
C GLN A 31 3.98 -13.82 -5.02
N GLU A 32 2.66 -13.67 -4.91
CA GLU A 32 1.74 -14.81 -4.88
C GLU A 32 2.15 -15.80 -3.77
N GLU A 33 2.57 -17.02 -4.13
CA GLU A 33 3.06 -18.04 -3.19
C GLU A 33 4.59 -18.24 -3.26
N LYS A 34 5.30 -17.40 -4.01
CA LYS A 34 6.74 -17.52 -4.21
C LYS A 34 7.49 -16.47 -3.39
N ARG A 35 8.44 -16.92 -2.59
CA ARG A 35 9.39 -16.03 -1.93
C ARG A 35 10.33 -15.42 -2.96
N VAL A 36 10.49 -14.09 -2.92
CA VAL A 36 11.39 -13.34 -3.81
C VAL A 36 12.46 -12.60 -3.00
N SER A 37 13.63 -12.39 -3.62
CA SER A 37 14.71 -11.58 -3.06
C SER A 37 14.60 -10.14 -3.54
N VAL A 38 14.83 -9.17 -2.65
CA VAL A 38 14.91 -7.74 -3.00
C VAL A 38 16.36 -7.37 -3.34
N PRO A 39 16.64 -6.61 -4.43
CA PRO A 39 15.66 -5.97 -5.32
C PRO A 39 14.93 -6.95 -6.25
N PHE A 40 13.67 -6.67 -6.51
CA PHE A 40 12.79 -7.48 -7.35
C PHE A 40 12.01 -6.60 -8.32
N ALA A 41 11.79 -7.09 -9.55
CA ALA A 41 10.94 -6.41 -10.53
C ALA A 41 10.09 -7.43 -11.30
N SER A 42 8.81 -7.13 -11.45
CA SER A 42 7.85 -7.96 -12.21
C SER A 42 6.63 -7.13 -12.57
N ASN A 43 6.09 -7.31 -13.78
CA ASN A 43 4.84 -6.66 -14.23
C ASN A 43 4.81 -5.13 -14.02
N GLY A 44 5.92 -4.44 -14.29
CA GLY A 44 6.02 -2.99 -14.09
C GLY A 44 6.02 -2.53 -12.62
N ILE A 45 6.16 -3.48 -11.68
CA ILE A 45 6.32 -3.24 -10.24
C ILE A 45 7.78 -3.46 -9.85
N PHE A 46 8.33 -2.52 -9.10
CA PHE A 46 9.69 -2.56 -8.58
C PHE A 46 9.64 -2.58 -7.06
N ILE A 47 10.48 -3.43 -6.45
CA ILE A 47 10.62 -3.56 -5.01
C ILE A 47 12.10 -3.40 -4.68
N GLU A 48 12.40 -2.45 -3.81
CA GLU A 48 13.78 -2.14 -3.39
C GLU A 48 13.84 -1.78 -1.90
N LYS A 49 15.07 -1.73 -1.37
CA LYS A 49 15.32 -1.14 -0.05
C LYS A 49 15.95 0.24 -0.23
N GLU A 50 15.33 1.26 0.34
CA GLU A 50 15.78 2.66 0.27
C GLU A 50 15.77 3.24 1.68
N ALA A 51 16.94 3.62 2.21
CA ALA A 51 17.07 4.29 3.52
C ALA A 51 16.35 3.58 4.70
N GLY A 52 16.38 2.24 4.73
CA GLY A 52 15.72 1.45 5.77
C GLY A 52 14.26 1.09 5.50
N TYR A 53 13.68 1.64 4.43
CA TYR A 53 12.32 1.32 3.99
C TYR A 53 12.34 0.24 2.91
N TYR A 54 11.33 -0.63 2.90
CA TYR A 54 10.96 -1.30 1.66
C TYR A 54 10.10 -0.34 0.84
N LYS A 55 10.51 -0.14 -0.41
CA LYS A 55 9.81 0.72 -1.37
C LYS A 55 9.29 -0.15 -2.50
N ILE A 56 7.99 -0.04 -2.75
CA ILE A 56 7.30 -0.72 -3.84
C ILE A 56 6.73 0.36 -4.75
N SER A 57 7.10 0.36 -6.02
CA SER A 57 6.71 1.44 -6.93
C SER A 57 6.31 0.93 -8.31
N SER A 58 5.43 1.68 -8.96
CA SER A 58 5.11 1.51 -10.37
C SER A 58 4.84 2.86 -11.01
N ASP A 59 5.61 3.20 -12.04
CA ASP A 59 5.38 4.43 -12.81
C ASP A 59 4.13 4.28 -13.69
N GLU A 60 3.95 3.11 -14.32
CA GLU A 60 2.78 2.76 -15.13
C GLU A 60 1.49 2.93 -14.34
N HIS A 61 1.43 2.38 -13.12
CA HIS A 61 0.27 2.51 -12.24
C HIS A 61 0.33 3.75 -11.35
N GLY A 62 1.44 4.48 -11.33
CA GLY A 62 1.60 5.80 -10.71
C GLY A 62 1.44 5.80 -9.19
N PHE A 63 2.08 4.86 -8.52
CA PHE A 63 2.09 4.77 -7.07
C PHE A 63 3.48 4.47 -6.51
N VAL A 64 3.69 4.85 -5.26
CA VAL A 64 4.80 4.42 -4.41
C VAL A 64 4.24 4.04 -3.05
N VAL A 65 4.60 2.86 -2.55
CA VAL A 65 4.33 2.41 -1.18
C VAL A 65 5.67 2.27 -0.47
N LYS A 66 5.81 2.95 0.67
CA LYS A 66 6.97 2.83 1.56
C LYS A 66 6.54 2.24 2.90
N THR A 67 7.35 1.36 3.45
CA THR A 67 7.13 0.78 4.77
C THR A 67 8.44 0.62 5.52
N ASP A 68 8.41 0.92 6.81
CA ASP A 68 9.54 0.65 7.71
C ASP A 68 9.34 -0.67 8.46
N ALA A 69 10.32 -1.01 9.30
CA ALA A 69 10.32 -2.20 10.15
C ALA A 69 9.28 -2.12 11.28
N ASP A 70 8.83 -0.92 11.66
CA ASP A 70 7.78 -0.71 12.65
C ASP A 70 6.37 -0.89 12.06
N GLY A 71 6.31 -1.11 10.74
CA GLY A 71 5.09 -1.32 10.00
C GLY A 71 4.34 -0.02 9.71
N ASN A 72 4.94 1.16 9.79
CA ASN A 72 4.31 2.36 9.25
C ASN A 72 4.23 2.25 7.73
N ILE A 73 3.08 2.58 7.15
CA ILE A 73 2.86 2.49 5.70
C ILE A 73 2.56 3.89 5.18
N GLN A 74 3.35 4.33 4.20
CA GLN A 74 3.13 5.56 3.45
C GLN A 74 2.77 5.21 2.01
N ILE A 75 1.70 5.82 1.50
CA ILE A 75 1.23 5.65 0.13
C ILE A 75 1.30 7.00 -0.57
N LEU A 76 1.98 7.05 -1.71
CA LEU A 76 2.02 8.20 -2.61
C LEU A 76 1.36 7.82 -3.92
N LEU A 77 0.45 8.67 -4.41
CA LEU A 77 -0.29 8.46 -5.63
C LEU A 77 -0.09 9.66 -6.56
N GLN A 78 0.07 9.38 -7.86
CA GLN A 78 0.04 10.42 -8.89
C GLN A 78 -1.37 11.01 -9.05
N GLU A 79 -1.46 12.25 -9.56
CA GLU A 79 -2.73 12.98 -9.74
C GLU A 79 -3.78 12.25 -10.59
N LYS A 80 -3.40 11.27 -11.41
CA LYS A 80 -4.33 10.44 -12.17
C LYS A 80 -5.35 9.68 -11.30
N HIS A 81 -5.07 9.54 -9.99
CA HIS A 81 -5.95 8.94 -8.99
C HIS A 81 -6.85 9.94 -8.25
N TYR A 82 -6.81 11.23 -8.61
CA TYR A 82 -7.64 12.26 -7.98
C TYR A 82 -9.12 11.86 -8.00
N ASN A 83 -9.77 11.92 -6.85
CA ASN A 83 -11.18 11.55 -6.65
C ASN A 83 -11.52 10.10 -7.09
N LYS A 84 -10.53 9.20 -7.08
CA LYS A 84 -10.70 7.77 -7.44
C LYS A 84 -10.28 6.80 -6.34
N THR A 85 -9.93 7.31 -5.17
CA THR A 85 -9.56 6.47 -4.03
C THR A 85 -10.76 6.24 -3.12
N CYS A 86 -10.71 5.17 -2.35
CA CYS A 86 -11.66 4.89 -1.29
C CYS A 86 -10.99 4.03 -0.22
N GLY A 87 -11.37 4.22 1.05
CA GLY A 87 -10.81 3.48 2.18
C GLY A 87 -10.31 4.42 3.28
N LEU A 88 -9.44 3.91 4.13
CA LEU A 88 -8.94 4.64 5.30
C LEU A 88 -8.12 5.90 4.97
N CYS A 89 -7.61 6.01 3.74
CA CYS A 89 -6.84 7.16 3.27
C CYS A 89 -7.71 8.21 2.55
N GLY A 90 -9.03 8.14 2.69
CA GLY A 90 -9.96 9.11 2.10
C GLY A 90 -10.24 8.87 0.61
N ASN A 91 -10.64 9.93 -0.08
CA ASN A 91 -11.05 9.91 -1.48
C ASN A 91 -10.08 10.65 -2.44
N PHE A 92 -9.06 11.32 -1.89
CA PHE A 92 -8.02 12.04 -2.63
C PHE A 92 -8.58 13.15 -3.54
N ASN A 93 -9.55 13.93 -3.03
CA ASN A 93 -10.15 15.07 -3.73
C ASN A 93 -9.65 16.45 -3.21
N LYS A 94 -8.67 16.47 -2.28
CA LYS A 94 -8.10 17.67 -1.61
C LYS A 94 -9.03 18.35 -0.58
N PHE A 95 -10.19 17.78 -0.28
CA PHE A 95 -11.13 18.27 0.74
C PHE A 95 -11.08 17.38 1.98
N LEU A 96 -10.39 17.85 3.02
CA LEU A 96 -10.20 17.08 4.26
C LEU A 96 -11.52 16.83 5.00
N GLU A 97 -12.55 17.64 4.72
CA GLU A 97 -13.85 17.59 5.38
C GLU A 97 -14.64 16.32 5.07
N ASP A 98 -14.34 15.64 3.95
CA ASP A 98 -15.05 14.42 3.54
C ASP A 98 -14.18 13.16 3.50
N ASP A 99 -12.94 13.23 3.99
CA ASP A 99 -12.04 12.07 4.04
C ASP A 99 -12.52 11.00 5.04
N PHE A 100 -13.28 11.37 6.08
CA PHE A 100 -13.95 10.45 7.01
C PHE A 100 -15.36 10.06 6.55
N ARG A 101 -15.63 10.13 5.24
CA ARG A 101 -16.90 9.65 4.66
C ARG A 101 -16.93 8.12 4.65
N THR A 102 -17.96 7.55 5.29
CA THR A 102 -18.20 6.11 5.30
C THR A 102 -18.70 5.63 3.94
N ARG A 103 -18.73 4.30 3.76
CA ARG A 103 -19.26 3.67 2.53
C ARG A 103 -20.74 3.99 2.29
N GLU A 104 -21.49 4.25 3.35
CA GLU A 104 -22.90 4.64 3.30
C GLU A 104 -23.08 6.13 2.93
N GLY A 105 -21.97 6.86 2.77
CA GLY A 105 -21.96 8.26 2.35
C GLY A 105 -22.12 9.27 3.49
N LYS A 106 -22.05 8.83 4.74
CA LYS A 106 -22.11 9.70 5.93
C LYS A 106 -20.71 10.16 6.31
N VAL A 107 -20.53 11.46 6.53
CA VAL A 107 -19.28 11.98 7.12
C VAL A 107 -19.34 11.78 8.64
N THR A 108 -18.33 11.11 9.20
CA THR A 108 -18.17 10.98 10.65
C THR A 108 -17.13 11.96 11.20
N THR A 109 -17.26 12.32 12.47
CA THR A 109 -16.20 12.99 13.21
C THR A 109 -15.20 11.96 13.73
N ASN A 110 -13.94 12.38 13.84
CA ASN A 110 -12.87 11.62 14.51
C ASN A 110 -13.09 11.64 16.03
#